data_AF-A0A7L2BAL2-F1
#
_entry.id   AF-A0A7L2BAL2-F1
#
_cell.length_a   1.000
_cell.length_b   1.000
_cell.length_c   1.000
_cell.angle_alpha   90.00
_cell.angle_beta   90.00
_cell.angle_gamma   90.00
#
_symmetry.space_group_name_H-M   'P 1'
#
loop_
_entity.id
_entity.type
_entity.pdbx_description
1 polymer ?
#
loop_
_entity_poly.entity_id
_entity_poly.type
_entity_poly.pdbx_seq_one_letter_code
_entity_poly.pdbx_strand_id
1 'polypeptide(L)'
;MKKSVEEDVFIPLYPKSSVEDKSSLCSKFQERRFWTAVKLLSNVLVWDGIVQEDTVRDLGLSKLLNRYLLLNLSNTPPGPDNIEKCNKVVACFPERWFRDLNRDLNSGSSLPELRSFCQHLLQ
;
A
#
# COMPACT_ATOMS: atom_id res chain seq x y z
N MET A 1 -10.66 15.58 3.08
CA MET A 1 -9.59 14.55 3.08
C MET A 1 -9.90 13.36 2.18
N LYS A 2 -11.02 12.63 2.34
CA LYS A 2 -11.39 11.51 1.45
C LYS A 2 -11.27 11.88 -0.04
N LYS A 3 -11.91 12.98 -0.44
CA LYS A 3 -11.84 13.53 -1.81
C LYS A 3 -10.41 13.76 -2.29
N SER A 4 -9.58 14.39 -1.46
CA SER A 4 -8.16 14.63 -1.78
C SER A 4 -7.35 13.34 -1.97
N VAL A 5 -7.59 12.30 -1.18
CA VAL A 5 -6.92 11.00 -1.38
C VAL A 5 -7.37 10.36 -2.70
N GLU A 6 -8.65 10.48 -3.04
CA GLU A 6 -9.24 9.87 -4.24
C GLU A 6 -8.97 10.64 -5.56
N GLU A 7 -8.67 11.94 -5.47
CA GLU A 7 -8.53 12.82 -6.63
C GLU A 7 -7.10 13.34 -6.82
N ASP A 8 -6.35 13.60 -5.74
CA ASP A 8 -5.05 14.25 -5.82
C ASP A 8 -3.87 13.24 -5.80
N VAL A 9 -4.11 12.00 -5.34
CA VAL A 9 -3.08 10.95 -5.36
C VAL A 9 -2.92 10.43 -6.79
N PHE A 10 -1.69 10.52 -7.29
CA PHE A 10 -1.35 10.08 -8.63
C PHE A 10 0.00 9.37 -8.64
N ILE A 11 -0.02 8.10 -9.07
CA ILE A 11 1.17 7.31 -9.40
C ILE A 11 1.05 6.93 -10.88
N PRO A 12 1.91 7.46 -11.76
CA PRO A 12 1.81 7.15 -13.18
C PRO A 12 2.12 5.69 -13.44
N LEU A 13 1.42 5.08 -14.39
CA LEU A 13 1.76 3.77 -14.94
C LEU A 13 2.51 3.99 -16.24
N TYR A 14 3.70 3.43 -16.32
CA TYR A 14 4.53 3.47 -17.51
C TYR A 14 4.63 2.08 -18.12
N PRO A 15 4.81 1.97 -19.45
CA PRO A 15 5.23 0.71 -20.06
C PRO A 15 6.51 0.19 -19.39
N LYS A 16 6.65 -1.13 -19.24
CA LYS A 16 7.81 -1.75 -18.59
C LYS A 16 9.14 -1.25 -19.16
N SER A 17 9.22 -1.15 -20.49
CA SER A 17 10.38 -0.61 -21.21
C SER A 17 10.79 0.81 -20.81
N SER A 18 9.85 1.64 -20.33
CA SER A 18 10.12 3.02 -19.92
C SER A 18 10.68 3.12 -18.49
N VAL A 19 10.53 2.08 -17.69
CA VAL A 19 10.95 2.02 -16.27
C VAL A 19 12.01 0.96 -15.99
N GLU A 20 12.33 0.11 -16.98
CA GLU A 20 13.44 -0.86 -16.93
C GLU A 20 14.76 -0.19 -16.55
N ASP A 21 15.07 0.95 -17.18
CA ASP A 21 16.18 1.79 -16.75
C ASP A 21 15.79 2.59 -15.50
N LYS A 22 16.30 2.17 -14.33
CA LYS A 22 16.12 2.88 -13.06
C LYS A 22 16.68 4.31 -13.07
N SER A 23 17.56 4.64 -14.01
CA SER A 23 18.09 6.00 -14.18
C SER A 23 17.14 6.93 -14.94
N SER A 24 16.13 6.36 -15.62
CA SER A 24 15.18 7.11 -16.45
C SER A 24 14.33 8.08 -15.62
N LEU A 25 13.89 9.17 -16.27
CA LEU A 25 13.02 10.15 -15.63
C LEU A 25 11.67 9.55 -15.23
N CYS A 26 11.13 8.64 -16.05
CA CYS A 26 9.89 7.92 -15.78
C CYS A 26 10.02 7.06 -14.52
N SER A 27 11.10 6.26 -14.44
CA SER A 27 11.38 5.41 -13.27
C SER A 27 11.52 6.24 -12.00
N LYS A 28 12.38 7.26 -12.02
CA LYS A 28 12.59 8.18 -10.88
C LYS A 28 11.32 8.93 -10.47
N PHE A 29 10.46 9.31 -11.41
CA PHE A 29 9.21 10.01 -11.08
C PHE A 29 8.17 9.06 -10.48
N GLN A 30 8.01 7.87 -11.04
CA GLN A 30 7.12 6.84 -10.49
C GLN A 30 7.54 6.46 -9.06
N GLU A 31 8.84 6.22 -8.83
CA GLU A 31 9.40 5.94 -7.50
C GLU A 31 9.04 7.04 -6.50
N ARG A 32 9.30 8.31 -6.84
CA ARG A 32 8.96 9.44 -5.96
C ARG A 32 7.47 9.49 -5.61
N ARG A 33 6.60 9.19 -6.57
CA ARG A 33 5.14 9.16 -6.35
C ARG A 33 4.74 7.99 -5.47
N PHE A 34 5.32 6.81 -5.68
CA PHE A 34 5.12 5.66 -4.83
C PHE A 34 5.49 5.96 -3.37
N TRP A 35 6.71 6.46 -3.12
CA TRP A 35 7.17 6.77 -1.76
C TRP A 35 6.37 7.90 -1.10
N THR A 36 5.89 8.88 -1.87
CA THR A 36 4.97 9.92 -1.37
C THR A 36 3.65 9.31 -0.91
N ALA A 37 3.10 8.37 -1.67
CA ALA A 37 1.86 7.67 -1.32
C ALA A 37 2.04 6.75 -0.10
N VAL A 38 3.20 6.07 0.05
CA VAL A 38 3.53 5.30 1.27
C VAL A 38 3.62 6.22 2.49
N LYS A 39 4.26 7.39 2.36
CA LYS A 39 4.30 8.38 3.45
C LYS A 39 2.89 8.87 3.83
N LEU A 40 2.04 9.11 2.83
CA LEU A 40 0.64 9.46 3.08
C LEU A 40 -0.11 8.33 3.79
N LEU A 41 0.11 7.06 3.40
CA LEU A 41 -0.46 5.90 4.07
C LEU A 41 -0.06 5.87 5.54
N SER A 42 1.24 6.00 5.84
CA SER A 42 1.72 6.08 7.22
C SER A 42 1.03 7.19 8.02
N ASN A 43 0.88 8.38 7.43
CA ASN A 43 0.21 9.51 8.10
C ASN A 43 -1.27 9.26 8.36
N VAL A 44 -1.99 8.64 7.41
CA VAL A 44 -3.41 8.29 7.56
C VAL A 44 -3.58 7.26 8.68
N LEU A 45 -2.71 6.24 8.72
CA LEU A 45 -2.84 5.14 9.67
C LEU A 45 -2.47 5.52 11.10
N VAL A 46 -1.72 6.60 11.33
CA VAL A 46 -1.48 7.15 12.69
C VAL A 46 -2.77 7.61 13.37
N TRP A 47 -3.86 7.85 12.61
CA TRP A 47 -5.15 8.23 13.19
C TRP A 47 -5.94 7.06 13.79
N ASP A 48 -5.41 5.86 13.65
CA ASP A 48 -5.93 4.66 14.29
C ASP A 48 -6.07 4.85 15.81
N GLY A 49 -7.32 4.91 16.30
CA GLY A 49 -7.63 5.06 17.74
C GLY A 49 -7.95 6.48 18.15
N ILE A 50 -7.82 7.42 17.22
CA ILE A 50 -8.33 8.79 17.34
C ILE A 50 -9.65 8.89 16.56
N VAL A 51 -9.69 8.32 15.36
CA VAL A 51 -10.86 8.25 14.48
C VAL A 51 -11.41 6.82 14.47
N GLN A 52 -12.69 6.66 14.08
CA GLN A 52 -13.31 5.35 13.88
C GLN A 52 -12.48 4.46 12.96
N GLU A 53 -12.22 3.22 13.39
CA GLU A 53 -11.34 2.27 12.70
C GLU A 53 -11.76 2.03 11.25
N ASP A 54 -13.06 1.82 10.99
CA ASP A 54 -13.60 1.61 9.64
C ASP A 54 -13.31 2.80 8.71
N THR A 55 -13.31 4.03 9.24
CA THR A 55 -12.97 5.23 8.46
C THR A 55 -11.48 5.26 8.09
N VAL A 56 -10.61 4.88 9.03
CA VAL A 56 -9.16 4.82 8.80
C VAL A 56 -8.83 3.69 7.82
N ARG A 57 -9.47 2.53 7.95
CA ARG A 57 -9.31 1.38 7.03
C ARG A 57 -9.81 1.70 5.63
N ASP A 58 -11.01 2.25 5.50
CA ASP A 58 -11.57 2.63 4.19
C ASP A 58 -10.67 3.65 3.49
N LEU A 59 -10.14 4.64 4.21
CA LEU A 59 -9.25 5.63 3.62
C LEU A 59 -7.85 5.09 3.28
N GLY A 60 -7.20 4.40 4.23
CA GLY A 60 -5.84 3.92 4.07
C GLY A 60 -5.73 2.66 3.22
N LEU A 61 -6.57 1.66 3.47
CA LEU A 61 -6.51 0.36 2.79
C LEU A 61 -7.28 0.38 1.46
N SER A 62 -8.55 0.77 1.47
CA SER A 62 -9.36 0.72 0.25
C SER A 62 -8.98 1.81 -0.75
N LYS A 63 -8.91 3.07 -0.32
CA LYS A 63 -8.73 4.21 -1.23
C LYS A 63 -7.29 4.56 -1.54
N LEU A 64 -6.33 4.15 -0.72
CA LEU A 64 -4.92 4.47 -0.94
C LEU A 64 -4.10 3.24 -1.33
N LEU A 65 -4.06 2.21 -0.48
CA LEU A 65 -3.31 0.99 -0.75
C LEU A 65 -3.83 0.25 -1.99
N ASN A 66 -5.10 -0.17 -1.97
CA ASN A 66 -5.66 -0.99 -3.04
C ASN A 66 -5.80 -0.23 -4.36
N ARG A 67 -6.15 1.06 -4.28
CA ARG A 67 -6.39 1.88 -5.48
C ARG A 67 -5.10 2.31 -6.19
N TYR A 68 -4.02 2.59 -5.46
CA TYR A 68 -2.81 3.18 -6.04
C TYR A 68 -1.54 2.36 -5.80
N LEU A 69 -1.24 2.01 -4.54
CA LEU A 69 0.03 1.37 -4.19
C LEU A 69 0.10 -0.06 -4.73
N LEU A 70 -0.97 -0.84 -4.56
CA LEU A 70 -1.00 -2.25 -4.98
C LEU A 70 -0.76 -2.40 -6.48
N LEU A 71 -1.31 -1.50 -7.29
CA LEU A 71 -1.10 -1.53 -8.74
C LEU A 71 0.36 -1.27 -9.11
N ASN A 72 1.06 -0.39 -8.39
CA ASN A 72 2.49 -0.18 -8.60
C ASN A 72 3.33 -1.39 -8.14
N LEU A 73 2.98 -1.97 -7.00
CA LEU A 73 3.63 -3.17 -6.47
C LEU A 73 3.53 -4.35 -7.45
N SER A 74 2.32 -4.63 -7.96
CA SER A 74 2.09 -5.70 -8.95
C SER A 74 2.78 -5.48 -10.29
N ASN A 75 3.15 -4.24 -10.63
CA ASN A 75 3.91 -3.93 -11.84
C ASN A 75 5.42 -3.86 -11.59
N THR A 76 5.87 -3.86 -10.34
CA THR A 76 7.29 -3.92 -9.99
C THR A 76 7.76 -5.38 -10.14
N PRO A 77 8.85 -5.66 -10.89
CA PRO A 77 9.36 -7.01 -11.02
C PRO A 77 9.70 -7.63 -9.66
N PRO A 78 9.50 -8.95 -9.48
CA PRO A 78 9.93 -9.66 -8.28
C PRO A 78 11.43 -9.45 -8.02
N GLY A 79 11.79 -9.17 -6.77
CA GLY A 79 13.17 -8.93 -6.38
C GLY A 79 13.30 -7.99 -5.17
N PRO A 80 14.53 -7.62 -4.80
CA PRO A 80 14.80 -6.84 -3.60
C PRO A 80 14.02 -5.52 -3.51
N ASP A 81 13.82 -4.85 -4.65
CA ASP A 81 13.07 -3.59 -4.74
C ASP A 81 11.59 -3.76 -4.37
N ASN A 82 10.92 -4.76 -4.95
CA ASN A 82 9.53 -5.07 -4.61
C ASN A 82 9.40 -5.50 -3.14
N ILE A 83 10.31 -6.35 -2.65
CA ILE A 83 10.33 -6.79 -1.24
C ILE A 83 10.48 -5.59 -0.30
N GLU A 84 11.39 -4.65 -0.60
CA GLU A 84 11.56 -3.44 0.20
C GLU A 84 10.28 -2.61 0.24
N LYS A 85 9.64 -2.38 -0.91
CA LYS A 85 8.37 -1.65 -1.00
C LYS A 85 7.27 -2.33 -0.18
N CYS A 86 7.12 -3.64 -0.30
CA CYS A 86 6.17 -4.44 0.49
C CYS A 86 6.44 -4.31 1.99
N ASN A 87 7.70 -4.44 2.42
CA ASN A 87 8.08 -4.28 3.81
C ASN A 87 7.74 -2.88 4.35
N LYS A 88 7.96 -1.83 3.55
CA LYS A 88 7.62 -0.46 3.94
C LYS A 88 6.12 -0.23 4.07
N VAL A 89 5.30 -0.85 3.21
CA VAL A 89 3.83 -0.82 3.32
C VAL A 89 3.37 -1.55 4.59
N VAL A 90 3.87 -2.76 4.83
CA VAL A 90 3.54 -3.54 6.04
C VAL A 90 3.91 -2.79 7.31
N ALA A 91 5.07 -2.13 7.33
CA ALA A 91 5.52 -1.34 8.48
C ALA A 91 4.62 -0.14 8.82
N CYS A 92 3.70 0.26 7.93
CA CYS A 92 2.73 1.31 8.23
C CYS A 92 1.52 0.80 9.05
N PHE A 93 1.26 -0.51 9.08
CA PHE A 93 0.02 -1.02 9.65
C PHE A 93 0.03 -1.02 11.19
N PRO A 94 -1.06 -0.58 11.85
CA PRO A 94 -1.17 -0.68 13.30
C PRO A 94 -1.21 -2.15 13.75
N GLU A 95 -0.31 -2.54 14.66
CA GLU A 95 -0.25 -3.92 15.20
C GLU A 95 -1.58 -4.39 15.80
N ARG A 96 -2.36 -3.46 16.37
CA ARG A 96 -3.61 -3.78 17.03
C ARG A 96 -4.67 -4.38 16.10
N TRP A 97 -4.63 -4.04 14.81
CA TRP A 97 -5.56 -4.60 13.82
C TRP A 97 -5.42 -6.12 13.65
N PHE A 98 -4.28 -6.68 14.07
CA PHE A 98 -3.96 -8.09 13.93
C PHE A 98 -3.98 -8.86 15.25
N ARG A 99 -4.18 -8.18 16.39
CA ARG A 99 -4.17 -8.85 17.70
C ARG A 99 -5.32 -9.84 17.86
N ASP A 100 -6.51 -9.49 17.39
CA ASP A 100 -7.68 -10.36 17.51
C ASP A 100 -7.70 -11.46 16.43
N LEU A 101 -7.12 -11.20 15.25
CA LEU A 101 -6.89 -12.21 14.21
C LEU A 101 -5.97 -13.35 14.70
N ASN A 102 -4.98 -13.03 15.53
CA ASN A 102 -4.10 -14.03 16.15
C ASN A 102 -4.77 -14.86 17.25
N ARG A 103 -5.95 -14.47 17.76
CA ARG A 103 -6.71 -15.26 18.75
C ARG A 103 -7.53 -16.36 18.10
N ASP A 104 -8.03 -16.14 16.88
CA ASP A 104 -8.67 -17.16 16.05
C ASP A 104 -7.63 -17.89 15.18
N LEU A 105 -6.76 -18.67 15.83
CA LEU A 105 -5.66 -19.48 15.24
C LEU A 105 -6.09 -20.41 14.09
N ASN A 106 -7.39 -20.67 13.92
CA ASN A 106 -7.95 -21.51 12.85
C ASN A 106 -8.44 -20.72 11.63
N SER A 107 -8.50 -19.39 11.72
CA SER A 107 -8.79 -18.55 10.59
C SER A 107 -7.45 -17.96 10.14
N GLY A 108 -6.90 -18.42 9.01
CA GLY A 108 -5.86 -17.67 8.29
C GLY A 108 -6.41 -16.36 7.72
N SER A 109 -7.24 -15.67 8.49
CA SER A 109 -8.02 -14.53 8.07
C SER A 109 -7.17 -13.28 8.19
N SER A 110 -7.12 -12.55 7.10
CA SER A 110 -6.61 -11.18 7.04
C SER A 110 -7.82 -10.24 7.02
N LEU A 111 -7.59 -8.96 7.31
CA LEU A 111 -8.58 -7.92 7.01
C LEU A 111 -9.06 -8.07 5.54
N PRO A 112 -10.37 -7.96 5.26
CA PRO A 112 -10.92 -8.11 3.91
C PRO A 112 -10.23 -7.22 2.87
N GLU A 113 -9.91 -5.98 3.27
CA GLU A 113 -9.24 -4.99 2.42
C GLU A 113 -7.81 -5.38 2.08
N LEU A 114 -7.15 -6.19 2.90
CA LEU A 114 -5.78 -6.63 2.67
C LEU A 114 -5.68 -7.89 1.79
N ARG A 115 -6.80 -8.53 1.43
CA ARG A 115 -6.79 -9.80 0.68
C ARG A 115 -5.95 -9.74 -0.60
N SER A 116 -6.12 -8.69 -1.41
CA SER A 116 -5.38 -8.52 -2.66
C SER A 116 -3.89 -8.28 -2.43
N PHE A 117 -3.55 -7.57 -1.35
CA PHE A 117 -2.16 -7.36 -0.96
C PHE A 117 -1.52 -8.67 -0.46
N CYS A 118 -2.20 -9.43 0.39
CA CYS A 118 -1.74 -10.75 0.83
C CYS A 118 -1.52 -11.71 -0.36
N GLN A 119 -2.41 -11.70 -1.35
CA GLN A 119 -2.23 -12.48 -2.57
C GLN A 119 -0.98 -12.06 -3.35
N HIS A 120 -0.68 -10.76 -3.42
CA HIS A 120 0.55 -10.27 -4.04
C HIS A 120 1.81 -10.73 -3.30
N LEU A 121 1.79 -10.75 -1.96
CA LEU A 121 2.93 -11.19 -1.14
C LEU A 121 3.28 -12.69 -1.31
N LEU A 122 2.35 -13.50 -1.82
CA LEU A 122 2.54 -14.94 -2.04
C LEU A 122 3.06 -15.29 -3.44
N GLN A 123 3.23 -14.30 -4.32
CA GLN A 123 3.77 -14.45 -5.68
C GLN A 123 5.29 -14.44 -5.69
#